data_AF-A0A3S0ZF62-F1
#
_entry.id   AF-A0A3S0ZF62-F1
#
_cell.length_a   1.000
_cell.length_b   1.000
_cell.length_c   1.000
_cell.angle_alpha   90.00
_cell.angle_beta   90.00
_cell.angle_gamma   90.00
#
_symmetry.space_group_name_H-M   'P 1'
#
loop_
_entity.id
_entity.type
_entity.pdbx_description
1 polymer ?
#
loop_
_entity_poly.entity_id
_entity_poly.type
_entity_poly.pdbx_seq_one_letter_code
_entity_poly.pdbx_strand_id
1 'polypeptide(L)'
;LIAGSGKTKSGHGPSTAPPPGMAAAKPPAASAPPSPAALLRPKVVSPSPPPAPSGIRPSDSERSKEGEGKVLALINPVPGRAPWMPVAIAEAKLRRGELEITLQDKINYHVEVDDGLKAMDGPSNAWCAAFVNWCLMQAKYPIENLGYPNRKVAKARAHGFYEVDGPKEKSEKTPPKVRNPLFVELDRPIYGAIAMVTSRQGHGRHVGFVYAKSGDEDLILLGGNQRSQIRFSAFAKNLRTQVMVRNKNGKAEIRKSGSSSYLKYFIPIAYYEQSKKDLVEPGLNEENVVSLNLILGIPPEKPGGKKGGLSEDIS
;
A
#
# COMPACT_ATOMS: atom_id res chain seq x y z
N LEU A 1 -30.12 -35.89 -58.05
CA LEU A 1 -30.10 -36.43 -59.43
C LEU A 1 -29.05 -35.65 -60.23
N ILE A 2 -28.04 -36.36 -60.76
CA ILE A 2 -27.51 -36.26 -62.14
C ILE A 2 -27.13 -34.82 -62.61
N ALA A 3 -25.86 -34.40 -62.49
CA ALA A 3 -24.78 -34.45 -63.50
C ALA A 3 -24.54 -33.06 -64.17
N GLY A 4 -23.43 -32.71 -64.82
CA GLY A 4 -22.14 -33.39 -65.02
C GLY A 4 -21.49 -33.01 -66.38
N SER A 5 -20.14 -33.00 -66.45
CA SER A 5 -19.28 -32.69 -67.63
C SER A 5 -19.30 -31.25 -68.15
N GLY A 6 -18.22 -30.71 -68.75
CA GLY A 6 -16.84 -31.20 -69.02
C GLY A 6 -16.06 -30.09 -69.75
N LYS A 7 -14.83 -30.18 -70.28
CA LYS A 7 -13.68 -31.11 -70.25
C LYS A 7 -12.64 -30.53 -71.25
N THR A 8 -11.35 -30.41 -70.88
CA THR A 8 -10.15 -30.57 -71.77
C THR A 8 -9.89 -29.56 -72.94
N LYS A 9 -8.69 -29.36 -73.54
CA LYS A 9 -7.31 -29.93 -73.50
C LYS A 9 -6.33 -28.92 -74.21
N SER A 10 -5.12 -28.60 -73.73
CA SER A 10 -3.76 -29.22 -73.91
C SER A 10 -2.91 -28.89 -75.16
N GLY A 11 -1.59 -28.72 -74.93
CA GLY A 11 -0.48 -28.81 -75.92
C GLY A 11 0.46 -27.59 -75.85
N HIS A 12 1.78 -27.63 -75.99
CA HIS A 12 2.85 -28.65 -76.01
C HIS A 12 4.19 -27.85 -76.08
N GLY A 13 5.35 -28.43 -75.70
CA GLY A 13 6.69 -27.79 -75.83
C GLY A 13 7.26 -27.86 -77.28
N PRO A 14 8.58 -27.60 -77.53
CA PRO A 14 9.71 -28.07 -76.71
C PRO A 14 10.94 -27.11 -76.59
N SER A 15 12.07 -27.69 -76.12
CA SER A 15 13.35 -27.07 -75.72
C SER A 15 14.41 -26.95 -76.84
N THR A 16 15.33 -25.97 -76.74
CA THR A 16 16.71 -26.01 -77.29
C THR A 16 17.68 -25.09 -76.51
N ALA A 17 18.97 -25.47 -76.43
CA ALA A 17 20.12 -24.68 -75.94
C ALA A 17 21.40 -25.13 -76.67
N PRO A 18 22.62 -24.66 -76.32
CA PRO A 18 23.24 -23.31 -76.46
C PRO A 18 24.18 -23.26 -77.69
N PRO A 19 25.10 -22.26 -77.87
CA PRO A 19 26.56 -22.50 -77.73
C PRO A 19 27.38 -21.21 -77.26
N PRO A 20 28.70 -20.97 -77.49
CA PRO A 20 29.66 -20.88 -76.35
C PRO A 20 30.78 -19.78 -76.36
N GLY A 21 31.31 -19.44 -75.16
CA GLY A 21 32.66 -18.84 -74.93
C GLY A 21 32.93 -17.41 -75.44
N MET A 22 33.82 -16.57 -74.90
CA MET A 22 34.68 -16.53 -73.69
C MET A 22 34.83 -15.02 -73.30
N ALA A 23 35.48 -14.53 -72.24
CA ALA A 23 36.42 -15.13 -71.27
C ALA A 23 36.33 -14.44 -69.87
N ALA A 24 37.44 -14.41 -69.13
CA ALA A 24 37.57 -14.05 -67.71
C ALA A 24 37.53 -12.55 -67.34
N ALA A 25 36.89 -12.26 -66.19
CA ALA A 25 37.29 -11.21 -65.25
C ALA A 25 37.03 -11.67 -63.80
N LYS A 26 37.91 -11.29 -62.85
CA LYS A 26 37.94 -11.79 -61.47
C LYS A 26 37.10 -10.89 -60.54
N PRO A 27 36.19 -11.41 -59.69
CA PRO A 27 35.35 -10.57 -58.85
C PRO A 27 36.07 -10.05 -57.59
N PRO A 28 35.76 -8.81 -57.12
CA PRO A 28 36.26 -8.29 -55.85
C PRO A 28 35.50 -8.86 -54.64
N ALA A 29 36.06 -8.65 -53.44
CA ALA A 29 35.65 -9.31 -52.21
C ALA A 29 34.21 -9.01 -51.75
N ALA A 30 33.53 -10.04 -51.23
CA ALA A 30 32.21 -9.94 -50.65
C ALA A 30 32.24 -9.28 -49.26
N SER A 31 31.52 -8.18 -49.10
CA SER A 31 31.14 -7.62 -47.80
C SER A 31 29.95 -8.40 -47.23
N ALA A 32 30.02 -8.76 -45.94
CA ALA A 32 28.99 -9.54 -45.27
C ALA A 32 27.67 -8.74 -45.07
N PRO A 33 26.50 -9.40 -45.10
CA PRO A 33 25.23 -8.76 -44.78
C PRO A 33 25.14 -8.42 -43.27
N PRO A 34 24.41 -7.35 -42.90
CA PRO A 34 24.28 -6.94 -41.50
C PRO A 34 23.40 -7.90 -40.69
N SER A 35 23.81 -8.16 -39.44
CA SER A 35 23.02 -8.91 -38.46
C SER A 35 21.65 -8.26 -38.19
N PRO A 36 20.58 -9.05 -37.94
CA PRO A 36 19.27 -8.51 -37.61
C PRO A 36 19.31 -7.70 -36.30
N ALA A 37 18.67 -6.53 -36.32
CA ALA A 37 18.66 -5.60 -35.21
C ALA A 37 18.07 -6.21 -33.93
N ALA A 38 18.80 -6.07 -32.82
CA ALA A 38 18.30 -6.47 -31.51
C ALA A 38 17.07 -5.65 -31.12
N LEU A 39 15.97 -6.33 -30.82
CA LEU A 39 14.75 -5.72 -30.30
C LEU A 39 15.07 -4.94 -29.02
N LEU A 40 14.89 -3.62 -29.08
CA LEU A 40 15.07 -2.73 -27.93
C LEU A 40 14.06 -3.09 -26.84
N ARG A 41 14.53 -3.72 -25.76
CA ARG A 41 13.76 -3.88 -24.52
C ARG A 41 13.38 -2.49 -24.00
N PRO A 42 12.13 -2.27 -23.54
CA PRO A 42 11.78 -1.05 -22.84
C PRO A 42 12.70 -0.84 -21.63
N LYS A 43 13.29 0.36 -21.52
CA LYS A 43 14.01 0.75 -20.30
C LYS A 43 13.01 0.77 -19.14
N VAL A 44 13.16 -0.17 -18.22
CA VAL A 44 12.55 -0.04 -16.89
C VAL A 44 13.20 1.18 -16.25
N VAL A 45 12.42 2.24 -16.08
CA VAL A 45 12.86 3.44 -15.34
C VAL A 45 12.87 3.06 -13.87
N SER A 46 14.07 2.93 -13.29
CA SER A 46 14.23 2.75 -11.85
C SER A 46 13.51 3.89 -11.11
N PRO A 47 12.77 3.62 -10.02
CA PRO A 47 12.17 4.69 -9.24
C PRO A 47 13.26 5.62 -8.67
N SER A 48 12.95 6.92 -8.61
CA SER A 48 13.84 7.92 -8.02
C SER A 48 14.24 7.53 -6.59
N PRO A 49 15.47 7.85 -6.14
CA PRO A 49 15.86 7.62 -4.76
C PRO A 49 14.92 8.36 -3.80
N PRO A 50 14.69 7.84 -2.57
CA PRO A 50 13.88 8.52 -1.59
C PRO A 50 14.47 9.91 -1.28
N PRO A 51 13.63 10.91 -0.94
CA PRO A 51 14.14 12.19 -0.46
C PRO A 51 15.03 11.94 0.75
N ALA A 52 16.22 12.54 0.76
CA ALA A 52 17.08 12.54 1.93
C ALA A 52 16.28 13.10 3.13
N PRO A 53 16.43 12.54 4.34
CA PRO A 53 15.74 13.08 5.51
C PRO A 53 16.21 14.52 5.73
N SER A 54 15.35 15.47 5.39
CA SER A 54 15.57 16.88 5.72
C SER A 54 15.73 16.98 7.23
N GLY A 55 16.96 17.20 7.68
CA GLY A 55 17.27 17.39 9.07
C GLY A 55 16.53 18.62 9.57
N ILE A 56 15.42 18.41 10.27
CA ILE A 56 14.83 19.43 11.13
C ILE A 56 15.90 19.71 12.18
N ARG A 57 16.64 20.81 11.98
CA ARG A 57 17.53 21.33 13.02
C ARG A 57 16.67 21.56 14.26
N PRO A 58 17.08 21.10 15.45
CA PRO A 58 16.46 21.57 16.67
C PRO A 58 16.53 23.09 16.67
N SER A 59 15.37 23.74 16.71
CA SER A 59 15.32 25.15 17.07
C SER A 59 15.64 25.21 18.56
N ASP A 60 16.79 25.77 18.93
CA ASP A 60 17.13 26.10 20.31
C ASP A 60 16.20 27.23 20.79
N SER A 61 14.94 26.88 21.06
CA SER A 61 13.99 27.76 21.72
C SER A 61 14.27 27.76 23.22
N GLU A 62 14.43 28.98 23.75
CA GLU A 62 15.10 29.23 25.02
C GLU A 62 14.44 28.57 26.23
N ARG A 63 15.31 28.24 27.19
CA ARG A 63 15.00 27.61 28.47
C ARG A 63 14.22 28.56 29.40
N SER A 64 12.90 28.63 29.22
CA SER A 64 12.01 29.19 30.25
C SER A 64 11.83 28.20 31.41
N LYS A 65 11.67 28.75 32.62
CA LYS A 65 11.75 28.02 33.88
C LYS A 65 10.44 27.30 34.23
N GLU A 66 10.59 26.30 35.09
CA GLU A 66 9.57 25.69 35.96
C GLU A 66 8.44 24.84 35.32
N GLY A 67 8.20 23.67 35.94
CA GLY A 67 6.89 23.01 35.97
C GLY A 67 6.46 22.19 34.76
N GLU A 68 6.29 22.81 33.59
CA GLU A 68 5.33 22.31 32.59
C GLU A 68 5.95 21.56 31.39
N GLY A 69 7.26 21.73 31.15
CA GLY A 69 7.94 21.18 29.98
C GLY A 69 8.03 19.64 29.88
N LYS A 70 7.52 18.89 30.86
CA LYS A 70 7.68 17.41 30.93
C LYS A 70 6.56 16.62 30.25
N VAL A 71 5.46 17.25 29.84
CA VAL A 71 4.29 16.55 29.25
C VAL A 71 4.31 16.57 27.71
N LEU A 72 4.96 17.55 27.09
CA LEU A 72 4.93 17.76 25.63
C LEU A 72 5.88 16.82 24.83
N ALA A 73 6.73 16.05 25.51
CA ALA A 73 7.81 15.26 24.90
C ALA A 73 7.40 13.84 24.43
N LEU A 74 6.16 13.38 24.69
CA LEU A 74 5.84 11.94 24.70
C LEU A 74 5.37 11.31 23.37
N ILE A 75 5.29 12.08 22.28
CA ILE A 75 5.03 11.53 20.93
C ILE A 75 6.02 12.18 19.96
N ASN A 76 7.20 11.57 19.84
CA ASN A 76 8.25 11.99 18.91
C ASN A 76 8.36 10.97 17.76
N PRO A 77 8.57 11.41 16.51
CA PRO A 77 8.96 10.51 15.45
C PRO A 77 10.35 9.92 15.74
N VAL A 78 10.57 8.65 15.40
CA VAL A 78 11.92 8.05 15.51
C VAL A 78 12.82 8.66 14.43
N PRO A 79 13.91 9.39 14.77
CA PRO A 79 14.71 10.09 13.78
C PRO A 79 15.29 9.15 12.71
N GLY A 80 15.28 9.59 11.45
CA GLY A 80 15.78 8.81 10.31
C GLY A 80 14.89 7.65 9.85
N ARG A 81 13.70 7.46 10.46
CA ARG A 81 12.77 6.39 10.09
C ARG A 81 11.41 6.92 9.64
N ALA A 82 10.75 6.16 8.76
CA ALA A 82 9.38 6.36 8.27
C ALA A 82 8.95 7.84 8.14
N PRO A 83 9.44 8.60 7.15
CA PRO A 83 9.29 10.07 7.10
C PRO A 83 7.85 10.62 7.07
N TRP A 84 6.85 9.77 6.85
CA TRP A 84 5.42 10.08 6.95
C TRP A 84 4.89 10.08 8.40
N MET A 85 5.58 9.45 9.35
CA MET A 85 5.19 9.42 10.78
C MET A 85 5.22 10.80 11.45
N PRO A 86 6.24 11.67 11.25
CA PRO A 86 6.17 13.07 11.69
C PRO A 86 4.89 13.78 11.22
N VAL A 87 4.46 13.55 9.97
CA VAL A 87 3.24 14.15 9.41
C VAL A 87 2.01 13.62 10.12
N ALA A 88 1.86 12.30 10.23
CA ALA A 88 0.71 11.67 10.91
C ALA A 88 0.59 12.11 12.38
N ILE A 89 1.72 12.23 13.08
CA ILE A 89 1.78 12.69 14.48
C ILE A 89 1.43 14.18 14.60
N ALA A 90 1.96 15.02 13.70
CA ALA A 90 1.65 16.45 13.70
C ALA A 90 0.17 16.70 13.43
N GLU A 91 -0.42 15.99 12.46
CA GLU A 91 -1.83 16.09 12.12
C GLU A 91 -2.73 15.60 13.27
N ALA A 92 -2.40 14.47 13.90
CA ALA A 92 -3.10 13.99 15.09
C ALA A 92 -3.08 15.02 16.25
N LYS A 93 -1.93 15.65 16.49
CA LYS A 93 -1.77 16.73 17.50
C LYS A 93 -2.52 18.00 17.12
N LEU A 94 -2.63 18.33 15.83
CA LEU A 94 -3.38 19.48 15.32
C LEU A 94 -4.89 19.29 15.51
N ARG A 95 -5.42 18.12 15.14
CA ARG A 95 -6.86 17.83 15.18
C ARG A 95 -7.39 17.47 16.56
N ARG A 96 -6.53 17.14 17.52
CA ARG A 96 -6.88 16.93 18.94
C ARG A 96 -8.12 16.04 19.19
N GLY A 97 -8.30 15.01 18.38
CA GLY A 97 -9.45 14.11 18.49
C GLY A 97 -10.77 14.60 17.89
N GLU A 98 -10.75 15.66 17.07
CA GLU A 98 -11.91 16.12 16.31
C GLU A 98 -12.58 14.98 15.52
N LEU A 99 -13.91 14.99 15.57
CA LEU A 99 -14.74 14.05 14.84
C LEU A 99 -14.87 14.48 13.38
N GLU A 100 -14.96 13.51 12.50
CA GLU A 100 -15.15 13.58 11.04
C GLU A 100 -16.11 14.70 10.59
N ILE A 101 -17.27 14.81 11.22
CA ILE A 101 -18.29 15.83 10.92
C ILE A 101 -17.78 17.27 11.11
N THR A 102 -16.88 17.53 12.07
CA THR A 102 -16.25 18.86 12.26
C THR A 102 -14.86 18.96 11.63
N LEU A 103 -14.22 17.82 11.36
CA LEU A 103 -12.91 17.73 10.73
C LEU A 103 -12.99 18.02 9.23
N GLN A 104 -14.05 17.54 8.56
CA GLN A 104 -14.29 17.71 7.12
C GLN A 104 -14.28 19.18 6.69
N ASP A 105 -14.81 20.08 7.52
CA ASP A 105 -14.86 21.53 7.26
C ASP A 105 -13.47 22.18 7.26
N LYS A 106 -12.46 21.49 7.81
CA LYS A 106 -11.08 22.00 7.96
C LYS A 106 -10.08 21.27 7.07
N ILE A 107 -10.32 20.00 6.74
CA ILE A 107 -9.56 19.20 5.79
C ILE A 107 -10.42 18.04 5.29
N ASN A 108 -10.36 17.76 4.00
CA ASN A 108 -10.98 16.58 3.43
C ASN A 108 -9.93 15.71 2.74
N TYR A 109 -9.50 14.63 3.41
CA TYR A 109 -8.41 13.78 2.91
C TYR A 109 -8.68 13.19 1.52
N HIS A 110 -9.94 12.86 1.19
CA HIS A 110 -10.31 12.36 -0.13
C HIS A 110 -10.10 13.40 -1.24
N VAL A 111 -10.38 14.66 -0.93
CA VAL A 111 -10.13 15.80 -1.83
C VAL A 111 -8.62 16.05 -1.95
N GLU A 112 -7.90 16.06 -0.83
CA GLU A 112 -6.45 16.29 -0.79
C GLU A 112 -5.67 15.25 -1.60
N VAL A 113 -6.05 13.96 -1.55
CA VAL A 113 -5.38 12.92 -2.33
C VAL A 113 -5.96 12.73 -3.73
N ASP A 114 -7.03 13.45 -4.12
CA ASP A 114 -7.76 13.30 -5.39
C ASP A 114 -8.11 11.84 -5.74
N ASP A 115 -8.81 11.16 -4.83
CA ASP A 115 -9.29 9.77 -5.04
C ASP A 115 -10.66 9.67 -5.73
N GLY A 116 -11.39 10.79 -5.78
CA GLY A 116 -12.68 10.94 -6.43
C GLY A 116 -13.84 11.18 -5.47
N LEU A 117 -13.72 10.85 -4.19
CA LEU A 117 -14.71 11.18 -3.18
C LEU A 117 -14.66 12.68 -2.82
N LYS A 118 -15.78 13.20 -2.29
CA LYS A 118 -15.98 14.64 -2.03
C LYS A 118 -16.48 14.95 -0.62
N ALA A 119 -16.85 13.92 0.15
CA ALA A 119 -17.15 13.99 1.57
C ALA A 119 -16.27 12.96 2.28
N MET A 120 -15.79 13.31 3.47
CA MET A 120 -15.33 12.36 4.47
C MET A 120 -16.53 11.83 5.25
N ASP A 121 -17.41 12.70 5.74
CA ASP A 121 -18.54 12.27 6.56
C ASP A 121 -19.50 11.34 5.81
N GLY A 122 -19.94 10.30 6.50
CA GLY A 122 -20.95 9.34 6.04
C GLY A 122 -20.51 7.86 6.06
N PRO A 123 -21.45 6.92 6.26
CA PRO A 123 -21.19 5.50 6.55
C PRO A 123 -20.61 4.67 5.37
N SER A 124 -20.24 5.33 4.28
CA SER A 124 -19.64 4.72 3.07
C SER A 124 -18.37 5.44 2.61
N ASN A 125 -17.91 6.45 3.36
CA ASN A 125 -16.84 7.38 2.99
C ASN A 125 -15.59 7.19 3.89
N ALA A 126 -15.24 5.93 4.16
CA ALA A 126 -14.13 5.59 5.06
C ALA A 126 -12.78 6.17 4.56
N TRP A 127 -12.27 7.16 5.30
CA TRP A 127 -11.10 7.97 4.91
C TRP A 127 -9.76 7.49 5.48
N CYS A 128 -9.70 6.32 6.11
CA CYS A 128 -8.46 5.78 6.70
C CYS A 128 -7.32 5.64 5.68
N ALA A 129 -7.62 5.16 4.47
CA ALA A 129 -6.66 5.03 3.37
C ALA A 129 -6.30 6.39 2.75
N ALA A 130 -7.26 7.32 2.67
CA ALA A 130 -7.00 8.68 2.20
C ALA A 130 -6.05 9.43 3.14
N PHE A 131 -6.23 9.30 4.47
CA PHE A 131 -5.31 9.84 5.47
C PHE A 131 -3.90 9.25 5.35
N VAL A 132 -3.76 7.92 5.23
CA VAL A 132 -2.44 7.27 5.05
C VAL A 132 -1.76 7.76 3.77
N ASN A 133 -2.48 7.83 2.65
CA ASN A 133 -1.95 8.38 1.41
C ASN A 133 -1.61 9.87 1.52
N TRP A 134 -2.38 10.67 2.25
CA TRP A 134 -2.06 12.07 2.51
C TRP A 134 -0.74 12.21 3.28
N CYS A 135 -0.53 11.45 4.35
CA CYS A 135 0.74 11.46 5.10
C CYS A 135 1.94 11.05 4.23
N LEU A 136 1.78 10.05 3.35
CA LEU A 136 2.79 9.64 2.37
C LEU A 136 3.09 10.76 1.36
N MET A 137 2.06 11.41 0.81
CA MET A 137 2.16 12.50 -0.15
C MET A 137 2.86 13.73 0.45
N GLN A 138 2.54 14.10 1.69
CA GLN A 138 3.24 15.18 2.40
C GLN A 138 4.73 14.85 2.57
N ALA A 139 5.06 13.60 2.92
CA ALA A 139 6.42 13.06 2.97
C ALA A 139 7.06 12.76 1.59
N LYS A 140 6.42 13.19 0.49
CA LYS A 140 6.89 13.08 -0.91
C LYS A 140 7.08 11.65 -1.42
N TYR A 141 6.33 10.69 -0.88
CA TYR A 141 6.22 9.35 -1.44
C TYR A 141 5.12 9.28 -2.51
N PRO A 142 5.29 8.47 -3.57
CA PRO A 142 4.27 8.30 -4.59
C PRO A 142 3.06 7.52 -4.05
N ILE A 143 1.85 8.01 -4.37
CA ILE A 143 0.57 7.41 -3.95
C ILE A 143 -0.33 7.00 -5.12
N GLU A 144 0.09 7.22 -6.37
CA GLU A 144 -0.73 6.96 -7.54
C GLU A 144 0.02 6.14 -8.61
N ASN A 145 -0.62 5.05 -9.04
CA ASN A 145 -0.15 4.22 -10.14
C ASN A 145 -0.54 4.85 -11.49
N LEU A 146 0.31 5.75 -12.01
CA LEU A 146 0.08 6.40 -13.29
C LEU A 146 -0.10 5.36 -14.41
N GLY A 147 -1.09 5.59 -15.28
CA GLY A 147 -1.49 4.67 -16.35
C GLY A 147 -2.36 3.48 -15.92
N TYR A 148 -2.52 3.21 -14.61
CA TYR A 148 -3.37 2.10 -14.15
C TYR A 148 -4.87 2.51 -14.18
N PRO A 149 -5.79 1.59 -14.52
CA PRO A 149 -7.23 1.79 -14.35
C PRO A 149 -7.59 2.05 -12.87
N ASN A 150 -8.67 2.79 -12.63
CA ASN A 150 -9.23 3.04 -11.28
C ASN A 150 -8.23 3.59 -10.22
N ARG A 151 -7.04 4.06 -10.63
CA ARG A 151 -5.94 4.50 -9.76
C ARG A 151 -6.33 5.59 -8.76
N LYS A 152 -7.31 6.43 -9.09
CA LYS A 152 -7.90 7.40 -8.14
C LYS A 152 -8.60 6.68 -6.99
N VAL A 153 -9.61 5.87 -7.31
CA VAL A 153 -10.41 5.09 -6.36
C VAL A 153 -9.56 4.14 -5.50
N ALA A 154 -8.42 3.67 -6.00
CA ALA A 154 -7.48 2.87 -5.22
C ALA A 154 -6.91 3.61 -3.99
N LYS A 155 -6.72 4.93 -4.05
CA LYS A 155 -6.21 5.76 -2.93
C LYS A 155 -7.19 5.83 -1.75
N ALA A 156 -8.49 5.70 -2.02
CA ALA A 156 -9.55 5.66 -1.01
C ALA A 156 -9.68 4.31 -0.27
N ARG A 157 -8.98 3.24 -0.69
CA ARG A 157 -9.25 1.87 -0.25
C ARG A 157 -8.09 1.28 0.54
N ALA A 158 -8.36 0.76 1.74
CA ALA A 158 -7.37 0.02 2.54
C ALA A 158 -6.74 -1.14 1.77
N HIS A 159 -7.52 -1.88 0.97
CA HIS A 159 -7.00 -2.94 0.11
C HIS A 159 -6.07 -2.46 -1.03
N GLY A 160 -6.13 -1.16 -1.37
CA GLY A 160 -5.30 -0.55 -2.41
C GLY A 160 -3.80 -0.58 -2.10
N PHE A 161 -3.41 -0.67 -0.83
CA PHE A 161 -1.99 -0.86 -0.44
C PHE A 161 -1.42 -2.24 -0.81
N TYR A 162 -2.30 -3.22 -1.09
CA TYR A 162 -1.94 -4.60 -1.40
C TYR A 162 -2.17 -4.94 -2.87
N GLU A 163 -3.36 -4.66 -3.39
CA GLU A 163 -3.77 -5.00 -4.77
C GLU A 163 -4.55 -3.87 -5.45
N VAL A 164 -4.27 -3.67 -6.74
CA VAL A 164 -4.88 -2.64 -7.60
C VAL A 164 -5.32 -3.25 -8.93
N ASP A 165 -6.12 -2.50 -9.70
CA ASP A 165 -6.39 -2.83 -11.10
C ASP A 165 -5.13 -2.56 -11.93
N GLY A 166 -4.56 -3.61 -12.52
CA GLY A 166 -3.38 -3.51 -13.38
C GLY A 166 -3.68 -2.94 -14.77
N PRO A 167 -2.64 -2.67 -15.57
CA PRO A 167 -2.81 -2.34 -16.99
C PRO A 167 -3.68 -3.39 -17.68
N LYS A 168 -4.68 -2.93 -18.42
CA LYS A 168 -5.69 -3.77 -19.05
C LYS A 168 -5.39 -3.91 -20.54
N GLU A 169 -5.33 -5.13 -21.06
CA GLU A 169 -5.22 -5.37 -22.50
C GLU A 169 -6.57 -5.19 -23.23
N LYS A 170 -6.52 -4.89 -24.54
CA LYS A 170 -7.72 -4.63 -25.36
C LYS A 170 -8.67 -5.85 -25.46
N SER A 171 -8.13 -7.05 -25.27
CA SER A 171 -8.83 -8.34 -25.28
C SER A 171 -9.61 -8.62 -23.99
N GLU A 172 -9.23 -7.98 -22.88
CA GLU A 172 -9.80 -8.28 -21.56
C GLU A 172 -11.13 -7.56 -21.34
N LYS A 173 -12.04 -8.18 -20.57
CA LYS A 173 -13.32 -7.52 -20.18
C LYS A 173 -13.12 -6.62 -18.96
N THR A 174 -12.38 -7.10 -17.96
CA THR A 174 -12.06 -6.38 -16.71
C THR A 174 -10.54 -6.29 -16.54
N PRO A 175 -9.99 -5.23 -15.91
CA PRO A 175 -8.57 -5.20 -15.55
C PRO A 175 -8.19 -6.39 -14.66
N PRO A 176 -6.98 -6.95 -14.80
CA PRO A 176 -6.46 -7.96 -13.88
C PRO A 176 -6.16 -7.32 -12.52
N LYS A 177 -6.31 -8.09 -11.43
CA LYS A 177 -5.80 -7.68 -10.11
C LYS A 177 -4.31 -7.98 -10.03
N VAL A 178 -3.53 -6.97 -9.66
CA VAL A 178 -2.07 -7.07 -9.51
C VAL A 178 -1.64 -6.50 -8.17
N ARG A 179 -0.49 -6.95 -7.65
CA ARG A 179 0.18 -6.30 -6.51
C ARG A 179 0.38 -4.82 -6.81
N ASN A 180 0.12 -3.96 -5.82
CA ASN A 180 0.41 -2.53 -5.98
C ASN A 180 1.94 -2.31 -6.03
N PRO A 181 2.53 -1.84 -7.14
CA PRO A 181 3.98 -1.71 -7.26
C PRO A 181 4.57 -0.56 -6.42
N LEU A 182 3.74 0.31 -5.84
CA LEU A 182 4.20 1.35 -4.92
C LEU A 182 4.61 0.80 -3.54
N PHE A 183 4.19 -0.41 -3.19
CA PHE A 183 4.33 -0.95 -1.83
C PHE A 183 4.97 -2.33 -1.82
N VAL A 184 5.77 -2.59 -0.78
CA VAL A 184 6.38 -3.89 -0.48
C VAL A 184 5.75 -4.43 0.80
N GLU A 185 5.31 -5.69 0.78
CA GLU A 185 4.82 -6.38 1.98
C GLU A 185 5.99 -6.84 2.86
N LEU A 186 5.86 -6.70 4.19
CA LEU A 186 6.82 -7.15 5.19
C LEU A 186 6.21 -8.27 6.06
N ASP A 187 6.98 -9.31 6.35
CA ASP A 187 6.56 -10.43 7.21
C ASP A 187 6.42 -10.04 8.70
N ARG A 188 7.01 -8.91 9.11
CA ARG A 188 7.04 -8.43 10.50
C ARG A 188 6.79 -6.92 10.55
N PRO A 189 6.11 -6.42 11.60
CA PRO A 189 5.88 -5.00 11.77
C PRO A 189 7.17 -4.26 12.15
N ILE A 190 7.31 -3.04 11.62
CA ILE A 190 8.31 -2.03 12.03
C ILE A 190 7.59 -0.70 12.28
N TYR A 191 8.21 0.20 13.02
CA TYR A 191 7.72 1.56 13.23
C TYR A 191 7.41 2.25 11.90
N GLY A 192 6.20 2.81 11.80
CA GLY A 192 5.69 3.49 10.62
C GLY A 192 5.23 2.58 9.48
N ALA A 193 5.34 1.25 9.58
CA ALA A 193 4.76 0.37 8.57
C ALA A 193 3.25 0.60 8.44
N ILE A 194 2.74 0.56 7.22
CA ILE A 194 1.31 0.64 6.90
C ILE A 194 0.69 -0.72 7.24
N ALA A 195 -0.01 -0.82 8.37
CA ALA A 195 -0.73 -2.02 8.76
C ALA A 195 -2.13 -2.01 8.15
N MET A 196 -2.36 -2.88 7.17
CA MET A 196 -3.69 -3.15 6.60
C MET A 196 -4.37 -4.24 7.42
N VAL A 197 -5.54 -3.92 7.97
CA VAL A 197 -6.42 -4.86 8.66
C VAL A 197 -7.27 -5.61 7.64
N THR A 198 -7.29 -6.94 7.68
CA THR A 198 -8.03 -7.76 6.72
C THR A 198 -9.32 -8.35 7.29
N SER A 199 -10.28 -8.65 6.40
CA SER A 199 -11.33 -9.62 6.69
C SER A 199 -10.76 -11.05 6.78
N ARG A 200 -11.61 -12.01 7.18
CA ARG A 200 -11.29 -13.45 7.15
C ARG A 200 -10.97 -13.99 5.76
N GLN A 201 -11.38 -13.26 4.72
CA GLN A 201 -11.14 -13.57 3.30
C GLN A 201 -9.91 -12.82 2.74
N GLY A 202 -9.13 -12.13 3.59
CA GLY A 202 -7.93 -11.38 3.17
C GLY A 202 -8.19 -10.01 2.54
N HIS A 203 -9.45 -9.57 2.40
CA HIS A 203 -9.77 -8.26 1.86
C HIS A 203 -9.48 -7.14 2.88
N GLY A 204 -8.77 -6.09 2.45
CA GLY A 204 -8.38 -4.96 3.32
C GLY A 204 -9.59 -4.11 3.69
N ARG A 205 -9.82 -3.91 4.99
CA ARG A 205 -10.97 -3.16 5.55
C ARG A 205 -10.57 -1.87 6.24
N HIS A 206 -9.45 -1.86 6.94
CA HIS A 206 -8.91 -0.68 7.62
C HIS A 206 -7.41 -0.56 7.40
N VAL A 207 -6.84 0.62 7.61
CA VAL A 207 -5.40 0.85 7.52
C VAL A 207 -4.95 1.97 8.45
N GLY A 208 -3.77 1.81 9.05
CA GLY A 208 -3.08 2.82 9.84
C GLY A 208 -1.59 2.54 9.91
N PHE A 209 -0.81 3.45 10.49
CA PHE A 209 0.62 3.25 10.69
C PHE A 209 0.92 2.57 12.02
N VAL A 210 1.79 1.57 12.03
CA VAL A 210 2.28 0.95 13.27
C VAL A 210 3.09 1.98 14.06
N TYR A 211 2.65 2.31 15.27
CA TYR A 211 3.33 3.26 16.15
C TYR A 211 4.11 2.55 17.27
N ALA A 212 3.50 1.56 17.93
CA ALA A 212 4.06 0.88 19.10
C ALA A 212 3.49 -0.54 19.27
N LYS A 213 3.98 -1.29 20.25
CA LYS A 213 3.33 -2.51 20.76
C LYS A 213 2.54 -2.22 22.03
N SER A 214 1.54 -3.05 22.31
CA SER A 214 0.82 -3.08 23.60
C SER A 214 0.85 -4.53 24.10
N GLY A 215 1.77 -4.82 25.03
CA GLY A 215 2.19 -6.19 25.29
C GLY A 215 2.77 -6.89 24.05
N ASP A 216 2.82 -8.22 24.08
CA ASP A 216 3.43 -9.01 23.00
C ASP A 216 2.47 -9.30 21.84
N GLU A 217 1.17 -9.25 22.07
CA GLU A 217 0.16 -9.72 21.11
C GLU A 217 -0.46 -8.63 20.23
N ASP A 218 -0.45 -7.38 20.69
CA ASP A 218 -1.18 -6.28 20.06
C ASP A 218 -0.21 -5.18 19.55
N LEU A 219 -0.59 -4.49 18.49
CA LEU A 219 0.06 -3.30 17.96
C LEU A 219 -0.85 -2.09 18.17
N ILE A 220 -0.23 -0.94 18.41
CA ILE A 220 -0.91 0.34 18.44
C ILE A 220 -0.74 0.98 17.07
N LEU A 221 -1.85 1.22 16.39
CA LEU A 221 -1.88 1.91 15.10
C LEU A 221 -2.31 3.36 15.29
N LEU A 222 -1.65 4.27 14.57
CA LEU A 222 -2.07 5.65 14.36
C LEU A 222 -2.66 5.77 12.95
N GLY A 223 -3.93 6.15 12.84
CA GLY A 223 -4.61 6.25 11.54
C GLY A 223 -5.77 7.24 11.57
N GLY A 224 -6.46 7.33 10.42
CA GLY A 224 -7.72 8.06 10.28
C GLY A 224 -8.94 7.14 10.40
N ASN A 225 -10.12 7.73 10.51
CA ASN A 225 -11.45 7.09 10.60
C ASN A 225 -11.70 6.10 11.75
N GLN A 226 -10.73 5.69 12.59
CA GLN A 226 -11.10 4.87 13.76
C GLN A 226 -12.01 5.70 14.69
N ARG A 227 -13.28 5.29 14.79
CA ARG A 227 -14.36 6.04 15.44
C ARG A 227 -14.53 7.45 14.90
N SER A 228 -14.46 7.61 13.57
CA SER A 228 -14.62 8.90 12.89
C SER A 228 -13.60 9.95 13.35
N GLN A 229 -12.39 9.57 13.76
CA GLN A 229 -11.36 10.52 14.19
C GLN A 229 -9.93 10.02 13.91
N ILE A 230 -8.96 10.94 13.97
CA ILE A 230 -7.53 10.58 14.05
C ILE A 230 -7.23 10.20 15.50
N ARG A 231 -6.75 8.98 15.72
CA ARG A 231 -6.47 8.45 17.06
C ARG A 231 -5.48 7.30 17.04
N PHE A 232 -5.00 6.94 18.22
CA PHE A 232 -4.36 5.66 18.46
C PHE A 232 -5.39 4.58 18.83
N SER A 233 -5.26 3.39 18.26
CA SER A 233 -6.11 2.23 18.58
C SER A 233 -5.28 0.94 18.61
N ALA A 234 -5.67 -0.01 19.47
CA ALA A 234 -5.00 -1.30 19.61
C ALA A 234 -5.61 -2.35 18.66
N PHE A 235 -4.75 -3.00 17.88
CA PHE A 235 -5.12 -4.08 16.97
C PHE A 235 -4.30 -5.33 17.29
N ALA A 236 -4.95 -6.48 17.39
CA ALA A 236 -4.26 -7.74 17.56
C ALA A 236 -3.42 -8.07 16.33
N LYS A 237 -2.21 -8.61 16.52
CA LYS A 237 -1.36 -9.09 15.40
C LYS A 237 -2.02 -10.25 14.65
N ASN A 238 -2.72 -11.11 15.39
CA ASN A 238 -3.37 -12.32 14.89
C ASN A 238 -4.89 -12.24 15.11
N LEU A 239 -5.70 -12.67 14.12
CA LEU A 239 -7.16 -12.75 14.31
C LEU A 239 -7.50 -13.84 15.33
N ARG A 240 -7.89 -13.42 16.55
CA ARG A 240 -8.26 -14.32 17.65
C ARG A 240 -9.64 -14.93 17.43
N THR A 241 -9.72 -16.03 16.67
CA THR A 241 -10.98 -16.77 16.52
C THR A 241 -11.18 -17.69 17.73
N GLN A 242 -12.30 -17.54 18.44
CA GLN A 242 -12.72 -18.52 19.44
C GLN A 242 -13.36 -19.71 18.71
N VAL A 243 -12.68 -20.85 18.69
CA VAL A 243 -13.17 -22.11 18.11
C VAL A 243 -13.60 -23.02 19.24
N MET A 244 -14.87 -23.42 19.25
CA MET A 244 -15.36 -24.43 20.18
C MET A 244 -14.91 -25.82 19.70
N VAL A 245 -13.98 -26.42 20.43
CA VAL A 245 -13.45 -27.77 20.16
C VAL A 245 -14.01 -28.72 21.20
N ARG A 246 -14.65 -29.81 20.78
CA ARG A 246 -15.09 -30.86 21.72
C ARG A 246 -13.92 -31.80 22.03
N ASN A 247 -13.67 -32.01 23.30
CA ASN A 247 -12.72 -32.99 23.82
C ASN A 247 -13.19 -34.42 23.45
N LYS A 248 -12.29 -35.40 23.55
CA LYS A 248 -12.65 -36.84 23.49
C LYS A 248 -13.74 -37.25 24.50
N ASN A 249 -13.94 -36.46 25.56
CA ASN A 249 -14.90 -36.69 26.63
C ASN A 249 -16.21 -35.86 26.44
N GLY A 250 -16.50 -35.34 25.24
CA GLY A 250 -17.72 -34.59 24.92
C GLY A 250 -17.80 -33.16 25.47
N LYS A 251 -16.98 -32.80 26.47
CA LYS A 251 -16.82 -31.44 26.99
C LYS A 251 -16.41 -30.48 25.87
N ALA A 252 -16.89 -29.23 25.92
CA ALA A 252 -16.51 -28.19 24.97
C ALA A 252 -15.42 -27.28 25.56
N GLU A 253 -14.31 -27.14 24.86
CA GLU A 253 -13.23 -26.20 25.15
C GLU A 253 -13.22 -25.06 24.13
N ILE A 254 -13.08 -23.82 24.61
CA ILE A 254 -12.84 -22.67 23.73
C ILE A 254 -11.34 -22.60 23.45
N ARG A 255 -10.93 -22.96 22.23
CA ARG A 255 -9.55 -22.78 21.76
C ARG A 255 -9.45 -21.47 20.98
N LYS A 256 -8.42 -20.67 21.29
CA LYS A 256 -8.08 -19.47 20.50
C LYS A 256 -7.26 -19.93 19.29
N SER A 257 -7.83 -19.86 18.10
CA SER A 257 -7.12 -20.07 16.83
C SER A 257 -6.76 -18.70 16.25
N GLY A 258 -5.47 -18.40 16.16
CA GLY A 258 -4.97 -17.21 15.48
C GLY A 258 -4.92 -17.40 13.97
N SER A 259 -5.27 -16.38 13.19
CA SER A 259 -4.77 -16.23 11.81
C SER A 259 -3.74 -15.10 11.76
N SER A 260 -2.52 -15.41 11.31
CA SER A 260 -1.47 -14.41 11.08
C SER A 260 -1.77 -13.48 9.91
N SER A 261 -2.73 -13.82 9.05
CA SER A 261 -3.12 -13.02 7.88
C SER A 261 -3.87 -11.72 8.21
N TYR A 262 -4.13 -11.43 9.48
CA TYR A 262 -5.07 -10.40 9.92
C TYR A 262 -4.53 -8.97 9.78
N LEU A 263 -3.25 -8.78 10.13
CA LEU A 263 -2.51 -7.58 9.80
C LEU A 263 -1.48 -7.94 8.72
N LYS A 264 -1.54 -7.23 7.59
CA LYS A 264 -0.47 -7.22 6.59
C LYS A 264 0.28 -5.90 6.70
N TYR A 265 1.60 -5.94 6.66
CA TYR A 265 2.45 -4.76 6.84
C TYR A 265 3.03 -4.33 5.50
N PHE A 266 2.92 -3.05 5.15
CA PHE A 266 3.44 -2.50 3.92
C PHE A 266 4.34 -1.29 4.18
N ILE A 267 5.26 -1.06 3.27
CA ILE A 267 6.07 0.16 3.20
C ILE A 267 6.15 0.62 1.74
N PRO A 268 6.31 1.93 1.47
CA PRO A 268 6.60 2.41 0.12
C PRO A 268 7.88 1.78 -0.42
N ILE A 269 7.91 1.37 -1.68
CA ILE A 269 9.04 0.69 -2.31
C ILE A 269 10.35 1.49 -2.21
N ALA A 270 10.28 2.83 -2.28
CA ALA A 270 11.43 3.72 -2.10
C ALA A 270 12.04 3.69 -0.68
N TYR A 271 11.32 3.16 0.32
CA TYR A 271 11.81 2.96 1.69
C TYR A 271 12.42 1.56 1.92
N TYR A 272 12.36 0.65 0.94
CA TYR A 272 12.70 -0.76 1.13
C TYR A 272 14.11 -1.01 1.68
N GLU A 273 15.13 -0.33 1.16
CA GLU A 273 16.51 -0.47 1.65
C GLU A 273 16.70 0.01 3.10
N GLN A 274 15.94 1.01 3.55
CA GLN A 274 15.95 1.42 4.95
C GLN A 274 15.17 0.42 5.82
N SER A 275 14.06 -0.12 5.33
CA SER A 275 13.27 -1.13 6.07
C SER A 275 14.05 -2.40 6.42
N LYS A 276 15.07 -2.77 5.62
CA LYS A 276 15.95 -3.91 5.93
C LYS A 276 16.73 -3.69 7.23
N LYS A 277 17.16 -2.45 7.51
CA LYS A 277 17.82 -2.08 8.77
C LYS A 277 16.78 -2.06 9.91
N ASP A 278 15.63 -1.45 9.63
CA ASP A 278 14.54 -1.36 10.60
C ASP A 278 13.98 -2.74 10.99
N LEU A 279 14.09 -3.78 10.15
CA LEU A 279 13.68 -5.15 10.48
C LEU A 279 14.59 -5.86 11.49
N VAL A 280 15.80 -5.33 11.73
CA VAL A 280 16.72 -5.78 12.81
C VAL A 280 16.31 -5.13 14.12
N GLU A 281 16.07 -3.82 14.11
CA GLU A 281 15.62 -3.02 15.25
C GLU A 281 14.24 -2.42 14.94
N PRO A 282 13.12 -3.08 15.24
CA PRO A 282 11.79 -2.68 14.72
C PRO A 282 11.26 -1.32 15.20
N GLY A 283 11.88 -0.69 16.20
CA GLY A 283 11.45 0.61 16.73
C GLY A 283 10.10 0.59 17.46
N LEU A 284 9.64 -0.60 17.87
CA LEU A 284 8.35 -0.81 18.52
C LEU A 284 8.50 -0.84 20.04
N ASN A 285 8.47 0.34 20.64
CA ASN A 285 8.39 0.50 22.09
C ASN A 285 7.03 0.00 22.62
N GLU A 286 6.98 -0.33 23.91
CA GLU A 286 5.72 -0.63 24.58
C GLU A 286 5.07 0.65 25.08
N GLU A 287 3.79 0.85 24.74
CA GLU A 287 3.06 2.09 24.99
C GLU A 287 1.64 1.81 25.48
N ASN A 288 1.00 2.82 26.07
CA ASN A 288 -0.39 2.75 26.51
C ASN A 288 -1.31 3.61 25.63
N VAL A 289 -2.29 2.97 24.98
CA VAL A 289 -3.26 3.64 24.08
C VAL A 289 -4.04 4.78 24.76
N VAL A 290 -4.35 4.67 26.05
CA VAL A 290 -5.06 5.72 26.78
C VAL A 290 -4.13 6.92 27.00
N SER A 291 -2.90 6.69 27.43
CA SER A 291 -1.89 7.74 27.59
C SER A 291 -1.60 8.48 26.29
N LEU A 292 -1.42 7.74 25.17
CA LEU A 292 -1.19 8.32 23.86
C LEU A 292 -2.37 9.19 23.37
N ASN A 293 -3.61 8.72 23.58
CA ASN A 293 -4.81 9.48 23.21
C ASN A 293 -5.05 10.70 24.11
N LEU A 294 -4.74 10.62 25.41
CA LEU A 294 -4.79 11.77 26.32
C LEU A 294 -3.87 12.92 25.87
N ILE A 295 -2.70 12.63 25.30
CA ILE A 295 -1.79 13.63 24.72
C ILE A 295 -2.40 14.30 23.48
N LEU A 296 -3.22 13.56 22.72
CA LEU A 296 -4.04 14.12 21.64
C LEU A 296 -5.31 14.84 22.16
N GLY A 297 -5.51 15.00 23.47
CA GLY A 297 -6.72 15.60 24.03
C GLY A 297 -7.96 14.71 23.94
N ILE A 298 -7.82 13.44 23.54
CA ILE A 298 -8.91 12.47 23.46
C ILE A 298 -9.13 11.86 24.85
N PRO A 299 -10.30 12.08 25.50
CA PRO A 299 -10.56 11.53 26.82
C PRO A 299 -10.74 10.00 26.77
N PRO A 300 -10.46 9.28 27.89
CA PRO A 300 -10.77 7.87 28.00
C PRO A 300 -12.27 7.60 27.88
N GLU A 301 -12.62 6.40 27.41
CA GLU A 301 -14.01 5.93 27.39
C GLU A 301 -14.62 5.92 28.80
N LYS A 302 -15.87 6.36 28.91
CA LYS A 302 -16.63 6.29 30.17
C LYS A 302 -16.86 4.81 30.54
N PRO A 303 -16.55 4.39 31.77
CA PRO A 303 -16.88 3.03 32.22
C PRO A 303 -18.40 2.82 32.16
N GLY A 304 -18.84 1.80 31.41
CA GLY A 304 -20.25 1.53 31.13
C GLY A 304 -20.69 1.82 29.70
N GLY A 305 -19.88 2.54 28.90
CA GLY A 305 -20.00 2.46 27.43
C GLY A 305 -19.74 1.04 26.94
N LYS A 306 -20.26 0.68 25.76
CA LYS A 306 -19.77 -0.52 25.05
C LYS A 306 -18.25 -0.39 24.95
N LYS A 307 -17.50 -1.38 25.44
CA LYS A 307 -16.06 -1.46 25.12
C LYS A 307 -15.96 -1.57 23.61
N GLY A 308 -15.50 -0.52 22.95
CA GLY A 308 -15.39 -0.52 21.50
C GLY A 308 -14.40 -1.59 21.07
N GLY A 309 -14.92 -2.72 20.60
CA GLY A 309 -14.10 -3.81 20.08
C GLY A 309 -13.43 -3.37 18.78
N LEU A 310 -12.47 -4.17 18.29
CA LEU A 310 -11.78 -3.88 17.02
C LEU A 310 -12.75 -3.60 15.86
N SER A 311 -13.99 -4.10 15.91
CA SER A 311 -15.03 -3.78 14.93
C SER A 311 -15.41 -2.29 14.85
N GLU A 312 -15.45 -1.56 15.97
CA GLU A 312 -15.82 -0.13 16.01
C GLU A 312 -14.67 0.77 15.51
N ASP A 313 -13.43 0.28 15.56
CA ASP A 313 -12.26 0.95 14.97
C ASP A 313 -12.04 0.59 13.48
N ILE A 314 -12.89 -0.27 12.89
CA ILE A 314 -12.87 -0.75 11.49
C ILE A 314 -14.15 -0.34 10.72
N SER A 315 -15.07 0.38 11.37
CA SER A 315 -16.34 0.83 10.78
C SER A 315 -16.18 2.12 9.99
#